data_AF-A0A6N4SUV9-F1
#
_entry.id   AF-A0A6N4SUV9-F1
#
_cell.length_a   1.000
_cell.length_b   1.000
_cell.length_c   1.000
_cell.angle_alpha   90.00
_cell.angle_beta   90.00
_cell.angle_gamma   90.00
#
_symmetry.space_group_name_H-M   'P 1'
#
loop_
_entity.id
_entity.type
_entity.pdbx_description
1 polymer ?
#
loop_
_entity_poly.entity_id
_entity_poly.type
_entity_poly.pdbx_seq_one_letter_code
_entity_poly.pdbx_strand_id
1 'polypeptide(L)'
;MVTQIELPDLTKKELILTLIKADMRNVKLIYGLENAGALVENFYSNLNVIVLKLIGFEETERKDELYALYDKKMAALIDLHVTDFIDGINYLALDFYNELLLQKIKLNCGINAE
;
A
#
# COMPACT_ATOMS: atom_id res chain seq x y z
N MET A 1 27.94 -23.72 7.80
CA MET A 1 28.10 -22.38 7.22
C MET A 1 26.72 -21.92 6.79
N VAL A 2 26.18 -20.90 7.45
CA VAL A 2 24.93 -20.27 7.01
C VAL A 2 25.35 -19.18 6.02
N THR A 3 24.98 -19.34 4.76
CA THR A 3 25.18 -18.33 3.73
C THR A 3 24.37 -17.11 4.15
N GLN A 4 25.03 -16.03 4.56
CA GLN A 4 24.38 -14.74 4.72
C GLN A 4 23.90 -14.34 3.32
N ILE A 5 22.58 -14.41 3.12
CA ILE A 5 21.94 -13.84 1.95
C ILE A 5 22.01 -12.33 2.17
N GLU A 6 22.97 -11.67 1.54
CA GLU A 6 22.98 -10.21 1.43
C GLU A 6 21.74 -9.81 0.63
N LEU A 7 20.68 -9.42 1.34
CA LEU A 7 19.54 -8.76 0.72
C LEU A 7 20.07 -7.46 0.09
N PRO A 8 19.70 -7.13 -1.17
CA PRO A 8 20.07 -5.86 -1.76
C PRO A 8 19.63 -4.72 -0.84
N ASP A 9 20.52 -3.75 -0.61
CA ASP A 9 20.28 -2.62 0.28
C ASP A 9 19.24 -1.68 -0.36
N LEU A 10 17.97 -2.04 -0.20
CA LEU A 10 16.84 -1.28 -0.72
C LEU A 10 16.78 0.05 0.04
N THR A 11 16.72 1.15 -0.70
CA THR A 11 16.41 2.43 -0.08
C THR A 11 15.04 2.34 0.60
N LYS A 12 14.86 3.12 1.67
CA LYS A 12 13.57 3.21 2.37
C LYS A 12 12.39 3.44 1.42
N LYS A 13 12.59 4.27 0.38
CA LYS A 13 11.60 4.53 -0.67
C LYS A 13 11.29 3.28 -1.50
N GLU A 14 12.30 2.56 -1.96
CA GLU A 14 12.11 1.34 -2.77
C GLU A 14 11.41 0.23 -1.97
N LEU A 15 11.73 0.12 -0.68
CA LEU A 15 11.03 -0.78 0.23
C LEU A 15 9.54 -0.42 0.32
N ILE A 16 9.22 0.85 0.60
CA ILE A 16 7.82 1.32 0.69
C ILE A 16 7.07 1.04 -0.63
N LEU A 17 7.66 1.39 -1.78
CA LEU A 17 7.06 1.13 -3.08
C LEU A 17 6.86 -0.37 -3.34
N THR A 18 7.77 -1.21 -2.89
CA THR A 18 7.66 -2.66 -3.00
C THR A 18 6.51 -3.20 -2.16
N LEU A 19 6.36 -2.72 -0.92
CA LEU A 19 5.27 -3.10 -0.03
C LEU A 19 3.91 -2.64 -0.56
N ILE A 20 3.81 -1.40 -1.03
CA ILE A 20 2.60 -0.89 -1.69
C ILE A 20 2.22 -1.80 -2.86
N LYS A 21 3.16 -2.11 -3.76
CA LYS A 21 2.89 -3.01 -4.91
C LYS A 21 2.47 -4.41 -4.47
N ALA A 22 3.10 -4.96 -3.42
CA ALA A 22 2.73 -6.27 -2.89
C ALA A 22 1.30 -6.27 -2.37
N ASP A 23 0.90 -5.23 -1.66
CA ASP A 23 -0.44 -5.07 -1.12
C ASP A 23 -1.48 -4.91 -2.23
N MET A 24 -1.18 -4.06 -3.23
CA MET A 24 -2.01 -3.89 -4.44
C MET A 24 -2.27 -5.23 -5.15
N ARG A 25 -1.22 -6.05 -5.32
CA ARG A 25 -1.36 -7.39 -5.93
C ARG A 25 -2.17 -8.32 -5.05
N ASN A 26 -1.96 -8.27 -3.74
CA ASN A 26 -2.68 -9.11 -2.78
C ASN A 26 -4.18 -8.82 -2.82
N VAL A 27 -4.57 -7.54 -2.74
CA VAL A 27 -5.99 -7.13 -2.85
C VAL A 27 -6.60 -7.60 -4.16
N LYS A 28 -5.90 -7.38 -5.29
CA LYS A 28 -6.38 -7.80 -6.61
C LYS A 28 -6.57 -9.32 -6.71
N LEU A 29 -5.65 -10.09 -6.12
CA LEU A 29 -5.70 -11.54 -6.08
C LEU A 29 -6.85 -12.03 -5.19
N ILE A 30 -6.96 -11.52 -3.96
CA ILE A 30 -8.02 -11.85 -3.02
C ILE A 30 -9.39 -11.65 -3.67
N TYR A 31 -9.61 -10.48 -4.28
CA TYR A 31 -10.86 -10.18 -4.96
C TYR A 31 -11.15 -11.15 -6.13
N GLY A 32 -10.11 -11.48 -6.92
CA GLY A 32 -10.24 -12.46 -8.00
C GLY A 32 -10.61 -13.86 -7.49
N LEU A 33 -10.03 -14.27 -6.36
CA LEU A 33 -10.29 -15.56 -5.70
C LEU A 33 -11.71 -15.61 -5.09
N GLU A 34 -12.15 -14.54 -4.43
CA GLU A 34 -13.52 -14.42 -3.90
C GLU A 34 -14.56 -14.56 -5.01
N ASN A 35 -14.35 -13.87 -6.12
CA ASN A 35 -15.23 -13.96 -7.29
C ASN A 35 -15.23 -15.35 -7.94
N ALA A 36 -14.16 -16.12 -7.75
CA ALA A 36 -14.08 -17.52 -8.17
C ALA A 36 -14.70 -18.50 -7.14
N GLY A 37 -15.22 -18.00 -6.02
CA GLY A 37 -15.86 -18.80 -4.97
C GLY A 37 -14.89 -19.39 -3.94
N ALA A 38 -13.66 -18.89 -3.87
CA ALA A 38 -12.69 -19.32 -2.85
C ALA A 38 -12.92 -18.60 -1.51
N LEU A 39 -12.58 -19.27 -0.41
CA LEU A 39 -12.54 -18.67 0.92
C LEU A 39 -11.19 -17.99 1.13
N VAL A 40 -11.20 -16.67 1.35
CA VAL A 40 -9.97 -15.85 1.37
C VAL A 40 -9.68 -15.16 2.71
N GLU A 41 -10.44 -15.45 3.76
CA GLU A 41 -10.40 -14.74 5.06
C GLU A 41 -9.00 -14.66 5.68
N ASN A 42 -8.11 -15.61 5.35
CA ASN A 42 -6.75 -15.70 5.88
C ASN A 42 -5.67 -15.03 5.00
N PHE A 43 -6.04 -14.38 3.90
CA PHE A 43 -5.08 -13.79 2.95
C PHE A 43 -4.93 -12.27 3.10
N TYR A 44 -5.80 -11.62 3.88
CA TYR A 44 -5.67 -10.19 4.15
C TYR A 44 -4.34 -9.88 4.84
N SER A 45 -3.68 -8.83 4.36
CA SER A 45 -2.38 -8.39 4.84
C SER A 45 -2.53 -7.17 5.74
N ASN A 46 -1.59 -6.98 6.67
CA ASN A 46 -1.44 -5.75 7.45
C ASN A 46 -0.34 -4.84 6.87
N LEU A 47 -0.10 -4.91 5.56
CA LEU A 47 0.97 -4.14 4.90
C LEU A 47 0.71 -2.63 4.96
N ASN A 48 -0.54 -2.21 4.95
CA ASN A 48 -0.95 -0.81 5.16
C ASN A 48 -0.34 -0.20 6.44
N VAL A 49 -0.38 -0.92 7.57
CA VAL A 49 0.20 -0.48 8.85
C VAL A 49 1.70 -0.29 8.73
N ILE A 50 2.39 -1.24 8.08
CA ILE A 50 3.85 -1.20 7.89
C ILE A 50 4.23 -0.03 6.99
N VAL A 51 3.51 0.17 5.88
CA VAL A 51 3.72 1.27 4.94
C VAL A 51 3.56 2.62 5.65
N LEU A 52 2.48 2.82 6.42
CA LEU A 52 2.24 4.07 7.15
C LEU A 52 3.34 4.36 8.18
N LYS A 53 3.77 3.34 8.95
CA LYS A 53 4.90 3.47 9.88
C LYS A 53 6.19 3.84 9.17
N LEU A 54 6.48 3.21 8.04
CA LEU A 54 7.68 3.53 7.25
C LEU A 54 7.62 4.96 6.70
N ILE A 55 6.46 5.48 6.31
CA ILE A 55 6.33 6.87 5.86
C ILE A 55 6.53 7.87 7.03
N GLY A 56 6.32 7.41 8.27
CA GLY A 56 6.54 8.18 9.49
C GLY A 56 5.24 8.68 10.13
N PHE A 57 4.12 8.02 9.85
CA PHE A 57 2.88 8.24 10.60
C PHE A 57 2.98 7.59 11.97
N GLU A 58 2.69 8.36 13.02
CA GLU A 58 2.71 7.90 14.40
C GLU A 58 1.39 7.21 14.76
N GLU A 59 1.44 6.38 15.80
CA GLU A 59 0.29 5.59 16.24
C GLU A 59 -0.91 6.42 16.73
N THR A 60 -0.70 7.71 17.00
CA THR A 60 -1.73 8.63 17.51
C THR A 60 -2.29 9.56 16.43
N GLU A 61 -1.78 9.50 15.20
CA GLU A 61 -2.11 10.43 14.12
C GLU A 61 -3.23 9.89 13.21
N ARG A 62 -4.41 10.54 13.21
CA ARG A 62 -5.50 10.44 12.20
C ARG A 62 -5.67 9.04 11.57
N LYS A 63 -5.58 7.98 12.40
CA LYS A 63 -5.48 6.59 11.94
C LYS A 63 -6.65 6.22 11.03
N ASP A 64 -7.86 6.54 11.46
CA ASP A 64 -9.08 6.17 10.75
C ASP A 64 -9.15 6.79 9.34
N GLU A 65 -8.72 8.04 9.19
CA GLU A 65 -8.74 8.72 7.88
C GLU A 65 -7.64 8.22 6.96
N LEU A 66 -6.45 7.92 7.51
CA LEU A 66 -5.35 7.34 6.73
C LEU A 66 -5.66 5.91 6.27
N TYR A 67 -6.25 5.10 7.15
CA TYR A 67 -6.73 3.77 6.79
C TYR A 67 -7.87 3.85 5.77
N ALA A 68 -8.85 4.74 5.97
CA ALA A 68 -9.92 4.93 5.00
C ALA A 68 -9.40 5.39 3.63
N LEU A 69 -8.39 6.28 3.59
CA LEU A 69 -7.72 6.66 2.35
C LEU A 69 -7.05 5.46 1.69
N TYR A 70 -6.34 4.66 2.48
CA TYR A 70 -5.64 3.48 2.00
C TYR A 70 -6.61 2.44 1.43
N ASP A 71 -7.67 2.12 2.16
CA ASP A 71 -8.71 1.18 1.75
C ASP A 71 -9.43 1.68 0.49
N LYS A 72 -9.75 2.97 0.41
CA LYS A 72 -10.33 3.60 -0.79
C LYS A 72 -9.40 3.43 -2.01
N LYS A 73 -8.09 3.61 -1.82
CA LYS A 73 -7.11 3.43 -2.90
C LYS A 73 -7.01 1.99 -3.33
N MET A 74 -7.03 1.05 -2.40
CA MET A 74 -7.00 -0.38 -2.71
C MET A 74 -8.30 -0.83 -3.40
N ALA A 75 -9.45 -0.35 -2.98
CA ALA A 75 -10.74 -0.62 -3.61
C ALA A 75 -10.79 -0.14 -5.06
N ALA A 76 -10.22 1.02 -5.37
CA ALA A 76 -10.17 1.53 -6.75
C ALA A 76 -9.38 0.63 -7.73
N LEU A 77 -8.49 -0.23 -7.21
CA LEU A 77 -7.73 -1.16 -8.04
C LEU A 77 -8.57 -2.35 -8.49
N ILE A 78 -9.65 -2.67 -7.76
CA ILE A 78 -10.50 -3.82 -8.00
C ILE A 78 -11.14 -3.74 -9.39
N ASP A 79 -11.56 -2.55 -9.80
CA ASP A 79 -12.27 -2.32 -11.06
C ASP A 79 -11.35 -2.22 -12.29
N LEU A 80 -10.03 -2.07 -12.09
CA LEU A 80 -9.08 -2.01 -13.22
C LEU A 80 -9.02 -3.33 -13.98
N HIS A 81 -8.97 -3.29 -15.31
CA HIS A 81 -8.70 -4.51 -16.06
C HIS A 81 -7.30 -5.06 -15.71
N VAL A 82 -7.12 -6.38 -15.73
CA VAL A 82 -5.89 -7.02 -15.23
C VAL A 82 -4.65 -6.58 -16.01
N THR A 83 -4.77 -6.34 -17.32
CA THR A 83 -3.67 -5.84 -18.16
C THR A 83 -3.27 -4.43 -17.73
N ASP A 84 -4.25 -3.54 -17.57
CA ASP A 84 -4.02 -2.14 -17.21
C ASP A 84 -3.43 -2.03 -15.79
N PHE A 85 -3.85 -2.93 -14.90
CA PHE A 85 -3.26 -3.05 -13.57
C PHE A 85 -1.78 -3.46 -13.64
N ILE A 86 -1.45 -4.52 -14.40
CA ILE A 86 -0.06 -5.03 -14.50
C ILE A 86 0.86 -3.96 -15.10
N ASP A 87 0.42 -3.34 -16.20
CA ASP A 87 1.21 -2.32 -16.90
C ASP A 87 1.34 -1.03 -16.07
N GLY A 88 0.28 -0.68 -15.34
CA GLY A 88 0.20 0.55 -14.55
C GLY A 88 0.74 0.46 -13.13
N ILE A 89 1.03 -0.74 -12.59
CA ILE A 89 1.27 -0.93 -11.15
C ILE A 89 2.41 -0.07 -10.59
N ASN A 90 3.48 0.14 -11.36
CA ASN A 90 4.60 0.97 -10.92
C ASN A 90 4.20 2.45 -10.81
N TYR A 91 3.40 2.95 -11.75
CA TYR A 91 2.86 4.31 -11.72
C TYR A 91 1.87 4.47 -10.58
N LEU A 92 0.92 3.53 -10.43
CA LEU A 92 -0.08 3.55 -9.35
C LEU A 92 0.56 3.54 -7.97
N ALA A 93 1.59 2.72 -7.76
CA ALA A 93 2.31 2.67 -6.49
C ALA A 93 3.08 3.96 -6.21
N LEU A 94 3.70 4.56 -7.23
CA LEU A 94 4.40 5.84 -7.08
C LEU A 94 3.45 6.99 -6.80
N ASP A 95 2.33 7.06 -7.51
CA ASP A 95 1.27 8.05 -7.28
C ASP A 95 0.75 7.96 -5.85
N PHE A 96 0.41 6.75 -5.40
CA PHE A 96 -0.09 6.55 -4.05
C PHE A 96 0.96 6.88 -2.98
N TYR A 97 2.23 6.51 -3.20
CA TYR A 97 3.33 6.91 -2.32
C TYR A 97 3.44 8.44 -2.18
N ASN A 98 3.36 9.16 -3.30
CA ASN A 98 3.42 10.62 -3.30
C ASN A 98 2.23 11.23 -2.56
N GLU A 99 1.04 10.67 -2.69
CA GLU A 99 -0.13 11.12 -1.95
C GLU A 99 0.03 10.93 -0.44
N LEU A 100 0.53 9.76 0.01
CA LEU A 100 0.81 9.52 1.43
C LEU A 100 1.85 10.50 1.98
N LEU A 101 2.90 10.82 1.20
CA LEU A 101 3.86 11.86 1.57
C LEU A 101 3.20 13.24 1.70
N LEU A 102 2.33 13.61 0.76
CA LEU A 102 1.58 14.87 0.83
C LEU A 102 0.70 14.93 2.07
N GLN A 103 0.04 13.83 2.45
CA GLN A 103 -0.74 13.77 3.68
C GLN A 103 0.16 13.96 4.92
N LYS A 104 1.35 13.35 4.95
CA LYS A 104 2.28 13.55 6.06
C LYS A 104 2.77 15.00 6.16
N ILE A 105 3.03 15.65 5.02
CA ILE A 105 3.41 17.07 4.99
C ILE A 105 2.27 17.94 5.50
N LYS A 106 1.03 17.72 5.03
CA LYS A 106 -0.15 18.46 5.48
C LYS A 106 -0.35 18.35 7.00
N LEU A 107 -0.20 17.13 7.53
CA LEU A 107 -0.29 16.87 8.96
C LEU A 107 0.77 17.65 9.75
N ASN A 108 2.03 17.59 9.32
CA ASN A 108 3.13 18.30 9.98
C ASN A 108 2.99 19.83 9.88
N CYS A 109 2.33 20.34 8.84
CA CYS A 109 2.08 21.77 8.64
C CYS A 109 0.78 22.27 9.27
N GLY A 110 -0.03 21.40 9.89
CA GLY A 110 -1.33 21.77 10.45
C GLY A 110 -2.36 22.20 9.40
N ILE A 111 -2.17 21.81 8.13
CA ILE A 111 -3.10 22.14 7.05
C ILE A 111 -4.23 21.12 7.08
N ASN A 112 -5.38 21.53 7.64
CA ASN A 112 -6.60 20.74 7.53
C ASN A 112 -7.03 20.72 6.05
N ALA A 113 -7.10 19.53 5.48
CA ALA A 113 -7.75 19.34 4.18
C ALA A 113 -9.26 19.49 4.42
N GLU A 114 -9.81 20.59 3.91
CA GLU A 114 -11.27 20.78 3.72
C GLU A 114 -11.84 19.70 2.79
#